data_AF-A0A524BCJ4-F1
#
_entry.id   AF-A0A524BCJ4-F1
#
_cell.length_a   1.000
_cell.length_b   1.000
_cell.length_c   1.000
_cell.angle_alpha   90.00
_cell.angle_beta   90.00
_cell.angle_gamma   90.00
#
_symmetry.space_group_name_H-M   'P 1'
#
loop_
_entity.id
_entity.type
_entity.pdbx_description
1 polymer ?
#
loop_
_entity_poly.entity_id
_entity_poly.type
_entity_poly.pdbx_seq_one_letter_code
_entity_poly.pdbx_strand_id
1 'polypeptide(L)'
;MVIHDAVMTNERLAAEWRRLYLLPDERWPDADDAVRNCRLLSAESNVRSLVIEFTRTSDWPVLGSFYESLQTDEELPALAIAVTPSGYQLWLSLANPVSFVEARKFLMHLQAKYLAALPAGRVALLPDTASGVSELPVIPNFDPEKQKWAAFIDPGMGSMFIDEPGLDIAPNPERQADLLMSVKSISSQMFRRIVDEASDRVAAQPSCTASPIQATAFPSTSFNDPREFLLLVMNSSQVTLSERIAAAKALLVAKATYGADGE
;
A
#
# COMPACT_ATOMS: atom_id res chain seq x y z
N MET A 1 16.53 13.73 24.71
CA MET A 1 15.34 12.87 24.85
C MET A 1 14.05 13.63 25.19
N VAL A 2 14.06 14.95 25.44
CA VAL A 2 12.87 15.71 25.89
C VAL A 2 12.02 16.26 24.72
N ILE A 3 12.62 16.52 23.55
CA ILE A 3 11.93 17.16 22.41
C ILE A 3 11.07 16.16 21.61
N HIS A 4 11.41 14.86 21.62
CA HIS A 4 10.60 13.81 20.99
C HIS A 4 9.24 13.68 21.66
N ASP A 5 9.21 13.83 22.98
CA ASP A 5 8.03 13.66 23.80
C ASP A 5 7.04 14.84 23.65
N ALA A 6 7.56 16.06 23.47
CA ALA A 6 6.74 17.27 23.39
C ALA A 6 5.90 17.39 22.09
N VAL A 7 6.40 16.88 20.96
CA VAL A 7 5.64 16.91 19.70
C VAL A 7 4.51 15.86 19.73
N MET A 8 4.72 14.74 20.45
CA MET A 8 3.80 13.59 20.52
C MET A 8 2.80 13.63 21.68
N THR A 9 2.97 14.53 22.65
CA THR A 9 2.04 14.75 23.78
C THR A 9 0.98 15.81 23.50
N ASN A 10 0.99 16.42 22.30
CA ASN A 10 -0.02 17.40 21.92
C ASN A 10 -1.37 16.70 21.64
N GLU A 11 -2.35 16.92 22.53
CA GLU A 11 -3.68 16.31 22.44
C GLU A 11 -4.46 16.71 21.18
N ARG A 12 -4.24 17.91 20.64
CA ARG A 12 -4.93 18.36 19.43
C ARG A 12 -4.44 17.58 18.21
N LEU A 13 -3.13 17.42 18.07
CA LEU A 13 -2.54 16.60 17.02
C LEU A 13 -2.98 15.14 17.14
N ALA A 14 -2.97 14.58 18.35
CA ALA A 14 -3.46 13.23 18.61
C ALA A 14 -4.95 13.09 18.26
N ALA A 15 -5.79 14.08 18.56
CA ALA A 15 -7.21 14.09 18.20
C ALA A 15 -7.42 14.08 16.68
N GLU A 16 -6.67 14.88 15.91
CA GLU A 16 -6.76 14.88 14.45
C GLU A 16 -6.32 13.55 13.83
N TRP A 17 -5.27 12.93 14.38
CA TRP A 17 -4.88 11.58 13.99
C TRP A 17 -5.95 10.53 14.29
N ARG A 18 -6.54 10.54 15.49
CA ARG A 18 -7.65 9.65 15.84
C ARG A 18 -8.83 9.84 14.88
N ARG A 19 -9.16 11.11 14.61
CA ARG A 19 -10.24 11.50 13.69
C ARG A 19 -9.99 10.96 12.28
N LEU A 20 -8.76 10.99 11.78
CA LEU A 20 -8.47 10.66 10.38
C LEU A 20 -8.04 9.21 10.17
N TYR A 21 -7.18 8.66 11.02
CA TYR A 21 -6.41 7.47 10.66
C TYR A 21 -6.56 6.27 11.59
N LEU A 22 -7.02 6.48 12.83
CA LEU A 22 -7.19 5.38 13.77
C LEU A 22 -8.42 4.53 13.41
N LEU A 23 -8.30 3.21 13.50
CA LEU A 23 -9.44 2.28 13.37
C LEU A 23 -10.43 2.50 14.54
N PRO A 24 -11.75 2.31 14.34
CA PRO A 24 -12.76 2.62 15.37
C PRO A 24 -12.57 1.92 16.72
N ASP A 25 -12.09 0.67 16.71
CA ASP A 25 -11.90 -0.14 17.91
C ASP A 25 -10.46 -0.12 18.43
N GLU A 26 -9.60 0.66 17.79
CA GLU A 26 -8.19 0.72 18.12
C GLU A 26 -7.90 1.82 19.13
N ARG A 27 -6.98 1.53 20.05
CA ARG A 27 -6.52 2.50 21.02
C ARG A 27 -5.39 3.33 20.42
N TRP A 28 -5.38 4.63 20.73
CA TRP A 28 -4.25 5.48 20.40
C TRP A 28 -2.96 4.89 20.99
N PRO A 29 -1.86 4.76 20.21
CA PRO A 29 -0.63 4.16 20.69
C PRO A 29 -0.09 4.91 21.91
N ASP A 30 0.38 4.19 22.93
CA ASP A 30 0.91 4.80 24.15
C ASP A 30 2.24 5.54 23.90
N ALA A 31 2.59 6.46 24.81
CA ALA A 31 3.74 7.35 24.67
C ALA A 31 5.10 6.70 24.89
N ASP A 32 5.12 5.54 25.54
CA ASP A 32 6.34 4.95 26.09
C ASP A 32 7.26 4.32 25.02
N ASP A 33 6.77 4.12 23.79
CA ASP A 33 7.59 3.67 22.67
C ASP A 33 8.29 4.83 21.97
N ALA A 34 9.59 4.66 21.68
CA ALA A 34 10.41 5.65 20.97
C ALA A 34 9.83 6.03 19.59
N VAL A 35 9.05 5.13 18.98
CA VAL A 35 8.29 5.36 17.75
C VAL A 35 6.88 4.78 17.95
N ARG A 36 5.86 5.63 17.99
CA ARG A 36 4.46 5.19 18.00
C ARG A 36 4.09 4.69 16.62
N ASN A 37 3.51 3.49 16.52
CA ASN A 37 3.01 2.95 15.26
C ASN A 37 1.47 3.00 15.21
N CYS A 38 0.93 3.46 14.09
CA CYS A 38 -0.48 3.34 13.74
C CYS A 38 -0.68 2.05 12.97
N ARG A 39 -1.60 1.20 13.43
CA ARG A 39 -2.02 0.04 12.65
C ARG A 39 -2.90 0.48 11.50
N LEU A 40 -2.64 -0.11 10.33
CA LEU A 40 -3.39 0.13 9.11
C LEU A 40 -4.40 -0.99 8.83
N LEU A 41 -4.12 -2.21 9.33
CA LEU A 41 -4.90 -3.42 9.08
C LEU A 41 -5.34 -4.08 10.39
N SER A 42 -6.66 -4.16 10.63
CA SER A 42 -7.23 -4.80 11.81
C SER A 42 -7.06 -6.34 11.79
N ALA A 43 -7.31 -7.00 12.92
CA ALA A 43 -7.30 -8.46 12.99
C ALA A 43 -8.37 -9.11 12.09
N GLU A 44 -9.49 -8.41 11.89
CA GLU A 44 -10.62 -8.77 11.02
C GLU A 44 -10.38 -8.37 9.56
N SER A 45 -9.15 -7.99 9.20
CA SER A 45 -8.77 -7.54 7.85
C SER A 45 -9.55 -6.33 7.34
N ASN A 46 -9.92 -5.42 8.24
CA ASN A 46 -10.49 -4.12 7.90
C ASN A 46 -9.42 -3.04 7.88
N VAL A 47 -9.60 -2.05 7.02
CA VAL A 47 -8.68 -0.92 6.87
C VAL A 47 -9.47 0.37 6.85
N ARG A 48 -8.90 1.39 7.49
CA ARG A 48 -9.43 2.75 7.46
C ARG A 48 -8.44 3.76 6.89
N SER A 49 -7.16 3.47 7.03
CA SER A 49 -6.06 4.30 6.55
C SER A 49 -5.32 3.59 5.46
N LEU A 50 -5.10 4.30 4.36
CA LEU A 50 -4.29 3.83 3.25
C LEU A 50 -3.16 4.81 3.02
N VAL A 51 -1.99 4.29 2.64
CA VAL A 51 -0.82 5.12 2.35
C VAL A 51 -0.24 4.72 1.01
N ILE A 52 0.05 5.72 0.18
CA ILE A 52 0.84 5.56 -1.03
C ILE A 52 2.20 6.20 -0.76
N GLU A 53 3.23 5.37 -0.62
CA GLU A 53 4.59 5.84 -0.36
C GLU A 53 5.37 5.98 -1.66
N PHE A 54 6.05 7.11 -1.81
CA PHE A 54 7.02 7.36 -2.87
C PHE A 54 8.41 7.24 -2.27
N THR A 55 9.21 6.28 -2.74
CA THR A 55 10.51 5.92 -2.13
C THR A 55 11.64 6.89 -2.45
N ARG A 56 11.35 7.97 -3.19
CA ARG A 56 12.29 9.04 -3.51
C ARG A 56 11.61 10.39 -3.51
N THR A 57 12.31 11.39 -2.99
CA THR A 57 11.86 12.77 -3.04
C THR A 57 11.98 13.39 -4.44
N SER A 58 12.86 12.86 -5.30
CA SER A 58 12.94 13.26 -6.72
C SER A 58 11.66 13.00 -7.50
N ASP A 59 10.79 12.11 -7.01
CA ASP A 59 9.54 11.76 -7.67
C ASP A 59 8.40 12.77 -7.32
N TRP A 60 8.73 13.86 -6.62
CA TRP A 60 7.80 14.95 -6.27
C TRP A 60 6.95 15.45 -7.46
N PRO A 61 7.49 15.74 -8.66
CA PRO A 61 6.65 16.21 -9.76
C PRO A 61 5.52 15.23 -10.13
N VAL A 62 5.78 13.92 -10.01
CA VAL A 62 4.78 12.89 -10.26
C VAL A 62 3.75 12.84 -9.14
N LEU A 63 4.18 12.91 -7.87
CA LEU A 63 3.27 12.98 -6.72
C LEU A 63 2.40 14.25 -6.76
N GLY A 64 2.96 15.41 -7.08
CA GLY A 64 2.24 16.67 -7.19
C GLY A 64 1.14 16.60 -8.24
N SER A 65 1.46 16.18 -9.47
CA SER A 65 0.46 15.98 -10.51
C SER A 65 -0.59 14.92 -10.14
N PHE A 66 -0.16 13.82 -9.50
CA PHE A 66 -1.08 12.80 -9.01
C PHE A 66 -2.06 13.36 -7.97
N TYR A 67 -1.58 14.14 -7.00
CA TYR A 67 -2.39 14.78 -5.97
C TYR A 67 -3.42 15.75 -6.56
N GLU A 68 -3.04 16.51 -7.58
CA GLU A 68 -3.95 17.41 -8.30
C GLU A 68 -5.01 16.62 -9.10
N SER A 69 -4.62 15.54 -9.78
CA SER A 69 -5.55 14.65 -10.49
C SER A 69 -6.55 13.97 -9.56
N LEU A 70 -6.13 13.55 -8.36
CA LEU A 70 -7.05 12.96 -7.37
C LEU A 70 -8.15 13.95 -6.94
N GLN A 71 -7.83 15.24 -6.85
CA GLN A 71 -8.82 16.26 -6.48
C GLN A 71 -9.66 16.70 -7.67
N THR A 72 -9.09 16.75 -8.88
CA THR A 72 -9.77 17.28 -10.06
C THR A 72 -10.58 16.22 -10.79
N ASP A 73 -9.96 15.08 -11.10
CA ASP A 73 -10.58 14.02 -11.90
C ASP A 73 -11.44 13.11 -11.02
N GLU A 74 -10.92 12.77 -9.84
CA GLU A 74 -11.60 11.89 -8.90
C GLU A 74 -12.44 12.64 -7.87
N GLU A 75 -12.41 13.98 -7.86
CA GLU A 75 -13.15 14.82 -6.91
C GLU A 75 -12.92 14.43 -5.44
N LEU A 76 -11.76 13.83 -5.14
CA LEU A 76 -11.43 13.40 -3.78
C LEU A 76 -11.20 14.61 -2.88
N PRO A 77 -11.50 14.48 -1.57
CA PRO A 77 -11.13 15.52 -0.61
C PRO A 77 -9.62 15.75 -0.57
N ALA A 78 -9.22 16.88 0.00
CA ALA A 78 -7.82 17.13 0.34
C ALA A 78 -7.28 15.99 1.23
N LEU A 79 -6.18 15.38 0.76
CA LEU A 79 -5.45 14.31 1.44
C LEU A 79 -4.20 14.89 2.11
N ALA A 80 -3.67 14.21 3.13
CA ALA A 80 -2.44 14.66 3.78
C ALA A 80 -1.21 14.16 3.02
N ILE A 81 -0.22 15.02 2.84
CA ILE A 81 1.11 14.65 2.34
C ILE A 81 2.09 14.80 3.50
N ALA A 82 2.89 13.78 3.71
CA ALA A 82 4.04 13.84 4.59
C ALA A 82 5.34 13.71 3.81
N VAL A 83 6.35 14.46 4.24
CA VAL A 83 7.74 14.19 3.89
C VAL A 83 8.34 13.30 4.96
N THR A 84 9.07 12.27 4.53
CA THR A 84 9.86 11.41 5.40
C THR A 84 11.32 11.45 4.94
N PRO A 85 12.26 11.05 5.80
CA PRO A 85 13.66 10.89 5.39
C PRO A 85 13.85 9.86 4.26
N SER A 86 12.84 9.05 3.95
CA SER A 86 12.84 8.05 2.88
C SER A 86 12.07 8.46 1.63
N GLY A 87 11.41 9.63 1.61
CA GLY A 87 10.62 10.07 0.47
C GLY A 87 9.36 10.83 0.88
N TYR A 88 8.24 10.53 0.22
CA TYR A 88 6.94 11.09 0.58
C TYR A 88 5.92 10.00 0.87
N GLN A 89 4.92 10.36 1.67
CA GLN A 89 3.76 9.53 1.92
C GLN A 89 2.50 10.34 1.66
N LEU A 90 1.62 9.81 0.81
CA LEU A 90 0.26 10.32 0.65
C LEU A 90 -0.67 9.50 1.52
N TRP A 91 -1.32 10.15 2.48
CA TRP A 91 -2.20 9.53 3.46
C TRP A 91 -3.67 9.73 3.11
N LEU A 92 -4.40 8.63 2.96
CA LEU A 92 -5.81 8.60 2.63
C LEU A 92 -6.59 8.09 3.84
N SER A 93 -7.55 8.89 4.28
CA SER A 93 -8.48 8.55 5.36
C SER A 93 -9.80 8.09 4.76
N LEU A 94 -10.31 6.93 5.16
CA LEU A 94 -11.64 6.45 4.78
C LEU A 94 -12.67 6.79 5.87
N ALA A 95 -13.85 7.27 5.46
CA ALA A 95 -14.90 7.63 6.40
C ALA A 95 -15.41 6.42 7.20
N ASN A 96 -15.51 5.26 6.55
CA ASN A 96 -15.87 3.98 7.16
C ASN A 96 -14.77 2.95 6.86
N PRO A 97 -14.44 2.06 7.81
CA PRO A 97 -13.56 0.93 7.51
C PRO A 97 -14.13 0.08 6.37
N VAL A 98 -13.25 -0.38 5.49
CA VAL A 98 -13.57 -1.26 4.36
C VAL A 98 -12.73 -2.53 4.44
N SER A 99 -13.10 -3.55 3.66
CA SER A 99 -12.30 -4.76 3.60
C SER A 99 -10.92 -4.48 2.98
N PHE A 100 -9.89 -5.18 3.46
CA PHE A 100 -8.54 -5.11 2.87
C PHE A 100 -8.56 -5.37 1.35
N VAL A 101 -9.37 -6.31 0.89
CA VAL A 101 -9.48 -6.66 -0.53
C VAL A 101 -9.98 -5.48 -1.37
N GLU A 102 -11.03 -4.78 -0.93
CA GLU A 102 -11.55 -3.61 -1.64
C GLU A 102 -10.55 -2.45 -1.62
N ALA A 103 -9.89 -2.21 -0.49
CA ALA A 103 -8.85 -1.19 -0.39
C ALA A 103 -7.66 -1.49 -1.31
N ARG A 104 -7.26 -2.76 -1.45
CA ARG A 104 -6.22 -3.15 -2.41
C ARG A 104 -6.64 -2.88 -3.84
N LYS A 105 -7.88 -3.22 -4.22
CA LYS A 105 -8.41 -2.90 -5.56
C LYS A 105 -8.38 -1.39 -5.82
N PHE A 106 -8.83 -0.60 -4.85
CA PHE A 106 -8.80 0.86 -4.91
C PHE A 106 -7.38 1.39 -5.15
N LEU A 107 -6.39 1.00 -4.32
CA LEU A 107 -5.01 1.47 -4.46
C LEU A 107 -4.36 1.03 -5.77
N MET A 108 -4.57 -0.22 -6.18
CA MET A 108 -4.05 -0.74 -7.45
C MET A 108 -4.66 -0.03 -8.65
N HIS A 109 -5.94 0.35 -8.58
CA HIS A 109 -6.58 1.13 -9.62
C HIS A 109 -5.95 2.52 -9.76
N LEU A 110 -5.78 3.25 -8.64
CA LEU A 110 -5.12 4.55 -8.65
C LEU A 110 -3.68 4.46 -9.18
N GLN A 111 -2.92 3.44 -8.75
CA GLN A 111 -1.58 3.19 -9.25
C GLN A 111 -1.58 2.93 -10.77
N ALA A 112 -2.47 2.06 -11.26
CA ALA A 112 -2.54 1.72 -12.67
C ALA A 112 -3.04 2.88 -13.55
N LYS A 113 -3.88 3.76 -13.02
CA LYS A 113 -4.44 4.90 -13.74
C LYS A 113 -3.47 6.08 -13.83
N TYR A 114 -2.82 6.41 -12.71
CA TYR A 114 -2.02 7.64 -12.60
C TYR A 114 -0.51 7.42 -12.50
N LEU A 115 -0.08 6.27 -11.97
CA LEU A 115 1.32 5.99 -11.63
C LEU A 115 1.96 4.89 -12.50
N ALA A 116 1.31 4.49 -13.60
CA ALA A 116 1.77 3.41 -14.47
C ALA A 116 3.13 3.69 -15.14
N ALA A 117 3.51 4.97 -15.28
CA ALA A 117 4.79 5.37 -15.84
C ALA A 117 5.98 5.17 -14.88
N LEU A 118 5.72 4.98 -13.58
CA LEU A 118 6.78 4.78 -12.59
C LEU A 118 7.32 3.34 -12.64
N PRO A 119 8.65 3.15 -12.56
CA PRO A 119 9.22 1.82 -12.43
C PRO A 119 8.71 1.07 -11.19
N ALA A 120 8.67 -0.27 -11.27
CA ALA A 120 8.34 -1.11 -10.14
C ALA A 120 9.25 -0.81 -8.92
N GLY A 121 8.65 -0.76 -7.73
CA GLY A 121 9.36 -0.45 -6.47
C GLY A 121 9.57 1.05 -6.19
N ARG A 122 9.16 1.97 -7.08
CA ARG A 122 9.13 3.41 -6.77
C ARG A 122 7.99 3.82 -5.85
N VAL A 123 6.91 3.04 -5.90
CA VAL A 123 5.72 3.27 -5.10
C VAL A 123 5.40 2.02 -4.30
N ALA A 124 5.20 2.19 -3.00
CA ALA A 124 4.62 1.17 -2.14
C ALA A 124 3.16 1.54 -1.82
N LEU A 125 2.28 0.56 -1.87
CA LEU A 125 0.87 0.70 -1.54
C LEU A 125 0.64 0.02 -0.20
N LEU A 126 0.17 0.74 0.82
CA LEU A 126 0.02 0.25 2.17
C LEU A 126 -1.43 0.35 2.66
N PRO A 127 -1.92 -0.61 3.46
CA PRO A 127 -1.21 -1.78 3.97
C PRO A 127 -0.90 -2.83 2.88
N ASP A 128 0.16 -3.61 3.11
CA ASP A 128 0.58 -4.70 2.22
C ASP A 128 0.94 -5.96 3.00
N THR A 129 0.11 -6.98 2.89
CA THR A 129 0.32 -8.28 3.54
C THR A 129 1.44 -9.10 2.90
N ALA A 130 1.78 -8.87 1.63
CA ALA A 130 2.87 -9.57 0.96
C ALA A 130 4.24 -9.11 1.50
N SER A 131 4.38 -7.81 1.75
CA SER A 131 5.56 -7.22 2.39
C SER A 131 5.52 -7.28 3.93
N GLY A 132 4.39 -7.70 4.51
CA GLY A 132 4.19 -7.77 5.96
C GLY A 132 3.99 -6.43 6.65
N VAL A 133 3.73 -5.36 5.89
CA VAL A 133 3.57 -4.00 6.43
C VAL A 133 2.10 -3.75 6.76
N SER A 134 1.74 -3.98 8.02
CA SER A 134 0.41 -3.74 8.59
C SER A 134 0.33 -2.53 9.52
N GLU A 135 1.47 -1.91 9.84
CA GLU A 135 1.60 -0.78 10.75
C GLU A 135 2.62 0.22 10.18
N LEU A 136 2.45 1.51 10.51
CA LEU A 136 3.38 2.57 10.12
C LEU A 136 3.65 3.52 11.30
N PRO A 137 4.86 4.10 11.39
CA PRO A 137 5.14 5.17 12.34
C PRO A 137 4.15 6.34 12.21
N VAL A 138 3.60 6.79 13.34
CA VAL A 138 2.81 8.02 13.45
C VAL A 138 3.70 9.19 13.07
N ILE A 139 3.18 10.14 12.29
CA ILE A 139 3.88 11.36 11.87
C ILE A 139 3.34 12.56 12.65
N PRO A 140 4.16 13.51 13.08
CA PRO A 140 5.61 13.56 12.92
C PRO A 140 6.36 12.52 13.77
N ASN A 141 7.53 12.11 13.34
CA ASN A 141 8.45 11.28 14.14
C ASN A 141 9.88 11.61 13.74
N PHE A 142 10.83 11.20 14.56
CA PHE A 142 12.25 11.34 14.26
C PHE A 142 12.82 10.02 13.80
N ASP A 143 13.52 10.04 12.67
CA ASP A 143 14.31 8.91 12.19
C ASP A 143 15.73 8.99 12.80
N PRO A 144 16.10 8.10 13.73
CA PRO A 144 17.39 8.13 14.37
C PRO A 144 18.54 7.72 13.42
N GLU A 145 18.27 6.97 12.36
CA GLU A 145 19.31 6.56 11.40
C GLU A 145 19.68 7.74 10.50
N LYS A 146 18.67 8.47 10.01
CA LYS A 146 18.86 9.61 9.10
C LYS A 146 18.97 10.95 9.81
N GLN A 147 18.73 11.00 11.12
CA GLN A 147 18.75 12.20 11.95
C GLN A 147 17.84 13.33 11.41
N LYS A 148 16.69 12.94 10.85
CA LYS A 148 15.73 13.85 10.22
C LYS A 148 14.34 13.53 10.73
N TRP A 149 13.50 14.55 10.80
CA TRP A 149 12.10 14.44 11.18
C TRP A 149 11.22 14.20 9.96
N ALA A 150 10.30 13.25 10.08
CA ALA A 150 9.12 13.16 9.23
C ALA A 150 8.05 14.16 9.70
N ALA A 151 7.34 14.77 8.76
CA ALA A 151 6.30 15.75 9.06
C ALA A 151 5.26 15.84 7.94
N PHE A 152 4.03 16.20 8.29
CA PHE A 152 3.04 16.65 7.32
C PHE A 152 3.44 18.01 6.76
N ILE A 153 3.21 18.18 5.47
CA ILE A 153 3.53 19.40 4.72
C ILE A 153 2.32 19.86 3.92
N ASP A 154 2.28 21.15 3.63
CA ASP A 154 1.39 21.66 2.61
C ASP A 154 1.81 21.11 1.23
N PRO A 155 0.88 20.67 0.37
CA PRO A 155 1.20 20.16 -0.96
C PRO A 155 2.03 21.14 -1.80
N GLY A 156 1.83 22.45 -1.68
CA GLY A 156 2.62 23.46 -2.39
C GLY A 156 4.09 23.53 -1.97
N MET A 157 4.47 22.86 -0.87
CA MET A 157 5.82 22.88 -0.31
C MET A 157 6.69 21.69 -0.71
N GLY A 158 6.14 20.67 -1.38
CA GLY A 158 6.86 19.41 -1.56
C GLY A 158 8.18 19.53 -2.33
N SER A 159 8.26 20.39 -3.34
CA SER A 159 9.48 20.56 -4.15
C SER A 159 10.71 21.01 -3.34
N MET A 160 10.51 21.63 -2.18
CA MET A 160 11.60 22.07 -1.30
C MET A 160 12.38 20.91 -0.68
N PHE A 161 11.82 19.70 -0.68
CA PHE A 161 12.42 18.51 -0.06
C PHE A 161 13.05 17.54 -1.06
N ILE A 162 13.15 17.93 -2.35
CA ILE A 162 13.71 17.07 -3.39
C ILE A 162 15.16 16.67 -3.06
N ASP A 163 16.00 17.65 -2.74
CA ASP A 163 17.43 17.43 -2.48
C ASP A 163 17.72 17.02 -1.03
N GLU A 164 16.93 17.55 -0.08
CA GLU A 164 17.08 17.29 1.35
C GLU A 164 15.77 16.75 1.95
N PRO A 165 15.60 15.42 2.05
CA PRO A 165 14.40 14.81 2.60
C PRO A 165 14.31 14.98 4.12
N GLY A 166 13.10 15.30 4.60
CA GLY A 166 12.80 15.47 6.03
C GLY A 166 13.28 16.81 6.61
N LEU A 167 13.00 17.04 7.89
CA LEU A 167 13.35 18.28 8.60
C LEU A 167 14.50 18.07 9.58
N ASP A 168 15.40 19.06 9.70
CA ASP A 168 16.46 19.05 10.73
C ASP A 168 15.93 19.38 12.13
N ILE A 169 14.81 20.09 12.19
CA ILE A 169 14.19 20.54 13.43
C ILE A 169 12.86 19.83 13.65
N ALA A 170 12.52 19.65 14.92
CA ALA A 170 11.24 19.08 15.32
C ALA A 170 10.09 19.97 14.78
N PRO A 171 9.10 19.38 14.07
CA PRO A 171 7.97 20.14 13.58
C PRO A 171 7.09 20.63 14.73
N ASN A 172 6.51 21.82 14.57
CA ASN A 172 5.60 22.37 15.57
C ASN A 172 4.28 21.56 15.59
N PRO A 173 3.86 20.99 16.73
CA PRO A 173 2.71 20.09 16.78
C PRO A 173 1.37 20.79 16.52
N GLU A 174 1.21 22.06 16.90
CA GLU A 174 -0.01 22.82 16.62
C GLU A 174 -0.21 23.06 15.11
N ARG A 175 0.87 23.41 14.40
CA ARG A 175 0.85 23.57 12.93
C ARG A 175 0.57 22.24 12.24
N GLN A 176 1.11 21.13 12.75
CA GLN A 176 0.80 19.80 12.22
C GLN A 176 -0.69 19.46 12.40
N ALA A 177 -1.28 19.81 13.55
CA ALA A 177 -2.71 19.65 13.79
C ALA A 177 -3.54 20.54 12.85
N ASP A 178 -3.13 21.79 12.61
CA ASP A 178 -3.81 22.69 11.66
C ASP A 178 -3.80 22.14 10.23
N LEU A 179 -2.69 21.56 9.77
CA LEU A 179 -2.61 20.88 8.46
C LEU A 179 -3.62 19.72 8.39
N LEU A 180 -3.64 18.84 9.38
CA LEU A 180 -4.56 17.71 9.41
C LEU A 180 -6.03 18.13 9.57
N MET A 181 -6.31 19.24 10.24
CA MET A 181 -7.67 19.76 10.39
C MET A 181 -8.32 20.07 9.03
N SER A 182 -7.53 20.48 8.03
CA SER A 182 -8.02 20.74 6.66
C SER A 182 -8.32 19.47 5.86
N VAL A 183 -7.75 18.33 6.27
CA VAL A 183 -7.87 17.03 5.60
C VAL A 183 -9.20 16.38 5.95
N LYS A 184 -9.84 15.77 4.95
CA LYS A 184 -11.14 15.10 5.10
C LYS A 184 -11.06 13.64 4.68
N SER A 185 -11.89 12.82 5.32
CA SER A 185 -12.05 11.42 4.96
C SER A 185 -12.81 11.26 3.64
N ILE A 186 -12.37 10.31 2.82
CA ILE A 186 -13.04 9.88 1.59
C ILE A 186 -14.38 9.23 1.97
N SER A 187 -15.46 9.73 1.38
CA SER A 187 -16.80 9.20 1.64
C SER A 187 -16.94 7.78 1.07
N SER A 188 -17.83 6.96 1.65
CA SER A 188 -18.09 5.62 1.11
C SER A 188 -18.63 5.64 -0.32
N GLN A 189 -19.32 6.71 -0.74
CA GLN A 189 -19.80 6.85 -2.11
C GLN A 189 -18.63 7.06 -3.09
N MET A 190 -17.71 7.98 -2.78
CA MET A 190 -16.52 8.24 -3.59
C MET A 190 -15.64 6.99 -3.70
N PHE A 191 -15.41 6.31 -2.58
CA PHE A 191 -14.63 5.07 -2.55
C PHE A 191 -15.25 3.98 -3.44
N ARG A 192 -16.55 3.72 -3.31
CA ARG A 192 -17.25 2.71 -4.12
C ARG A 192 -17.18 3.03 -5.61
N ARG A 193 -17.41 4.29 -6.00
CA ARG A 193 -17.32 4.72 -7.41
C ARG A 193 -16.00 4.29 -8.06
N ILE A 194 -14.88 4.52 -7.36
CA ILE A 194 -13.53 4.20 -7.86
C ILE A 194 -13.30 2.68 -7.91
N VAL A 195 -13.80 1.93 -6.91
CA VAL A 195 -13.70 0.46 -6.90
C VAL A 195 -14.56 -0.19 -7.99
N ASP A 196 -15.73 0.37 -8.26
CA ASP A 196 -16.64 -0.10 -9.31
C ASP A 196 -16.02 0.16 -10.69
N GLU A 197 -15.48 1.37 -10.93
CA GLU A 197 -14.71 1.70 -12.14
C GLU A 197 -13.52 0.74 -12.34
N ALA A 198 -12.82 0.41 -11.26
CA ALA A 198 -11.73 -0.56 -11.31
C ALA A 198 -12.19 -1.95 -11.75
N SER A 199 -13.35 -2.40 -11.25
CA SER A 199 -13.91 -3.70 -11.55
C SER A 199 -14.40 -3.78 -13.00
N ASP A 200 -15.06 -2.72 -13.48
CA ASP A 200 -15.52 -2.61 -14.86
C ASP A 200 -14.35 -2.57 -15.85
N ARG A 201 -13.23 -1.91 -15.50
CA ARG A 201 -12.04 -1.89 -16.36
C ARG A 201 -11.40 -3.26 -16.50
N VAL A 202 -11.40 -4.08 -15.45
CA VAL A 202 -10.92 -5.47 -15.52
C VAL A 202 -11.86 -6.31 -16.40
N ALA A 203 -13.17 -6.08 -16.34
CA ALA A 203 -14.14 -6.76 -17.20
C ALA A 203 -14.09 -6.30 -18.67
N ALA A 204 -13.76 -5.03 -18.90
CA ALA A 204 -13.73 -4.39 -20.23
C ALA A 204 -12.36 -4.42 -20.91
N GLN A 205 -11.29 -4.87 -20.24
CA GLN A 205 -10.04 -5.16 -20.93
C GLN A 205 -10.37 -6.19 -22.02
N PRO A 206 -10.19 -5.85 -23.32
CA PRO A 206 -10.30 -6.85 -24.36
C PRO A 206 -9.18 -7.84 -24.09
N SER A 207 -9.52 -8.98 -23.47
CA SER A 207 -8.82 -10.22 -23.74
C SER A 207 -8.67 -10.25 -25.24
N CYS A 208 -7.44 -10.06 -25.73
CA CYS A 208 -7.16 -9.98 -27.15
C CYS A 208 -7.93 -11.11 -27.80
N THR A 209 -8.93 -10.73 -28.59
CA THR A 209 -9.68 -11.64 -29.44
C THR A 209 -8.70 -12.08 -30.50
N ALA A 210 -7.82 -13.01 -30.13
CA ALA A 210 -7.44 -14.06 -31.04
C ALA A 210 -8.77 -14.61 -31.59
N SER A 211 -8.89 -14.65 -32.92
CA SER A 211 -9.97 -15.35 -33.60
C SER A 211 -10.23 -16.70 -32.90
N PRO A 212 -11.47 -17.22 -32.88
CA PRO A 212 -11.74 -18.51 -32.28
C PRO A 212 -11.06 -19.59 -33.14
N ILE A 213 -9.77 -19.81 -32.91
CA ILE A 213 -9.20 -21.14 -32.98
C ILE A 213 -9.98 -21.87 -31.91
N GLN A 214 -10.75 -22.87 -32.34
CA GLN A 214 -11.45 -23.80 -31.47
C GLN A 214 -10.63 -24.00 -30.21
N ALA A 215 -11.17 -23.54 -29.09
CA ALA A 215 -10.66 -23.95 -27.80
C ALA A 215 -10.84 -25.47 -27.77
N THR A 216 -9.79 -26.21 -28.13
CA THR A 216 -9.56 -27.51 -27.54
C THR A 216 -9.57 -27.23 -26.06
N ALA A 217 -10.71 -27.52 -25.44
CA ALA A 217 -10.88 -27.56 -24.02
C ALA A 217 -9.62 -28.22 -23.45
N PHE A 218 -8.91 -27.50 -22.60
CA PHE A 218 -8.06 -28.21 -21.65
C PHE A 218 -9.00 -29.18 -20.95
N PRO A 219 -8.76 -30.50 -21.02
CA PRO A 219 -9.57 -31.42 -20.26
C PRO A 219 -9.48 -30.94 -18.81
N SER A 220 -10.63 -30.66 -18.21
CA SER A 220 -10.80 -30.57 -16.77
C SER A 220 -10.39 -31.92 -16.20
N THR A 221 -9.08 -32.15 -16.15
CA THR A 221 -8.50 -33.36 -15.66
C THR A 221 -8.46 -33.12 -14.17
N SER A 222 -9.45 -33.66 -13.46
CA SER A 222 -9.36 -33.77 -12.02
C SER A 222 -8.08 -34.55 -11.72
N PHE A 223 -7.01 -33.85 -11.36
CA PHE A 223 -5.74 -34.45 -11.03
C PHE A 223 -5.90 -35.19 -9.70
N ASN A 224 -6.21 -36.47 -9.77
CA ASN A 224 -6.24 -37.34 -8.60
C ASN A 224 -4.84 -37.64 -8.06
N ASP A 225 -3.79 -37.40 -8.86
CA ASP A 225 -2.40 -37.58 -8.47
C ASP A 225 -1.61 -36.24 -8.59
N PRO A 226 -1.10 -35.70 -7.47
CA PRO A 226 -0.22 -34.53 -7.46
C PRO A 226 1.03 -34.67 -8.33
N ARG A 227 1.54 -35.89 -8.53
CA ARG A 227 2.74 -36.15 -9.33
C ARG A 227 2.49 -35.93 -10.83
N GLU A 228 1.36 -36.40 -11.33
CA GLU A 228 0.97 -36.21 -12.74
C GLU A 228 0.74 -34.74 -13.07
N PHE A 229 0.15 -33.99 -12.14
CA PHE A 229 0.01 -32.54 -12.26
C PHE A 229 1.37 -31.86 -12.41
N LEU A 230 2.34 -32.17 -11.53
CA LEU A 230 3.67 -31.55 -11.56
C LEU A 230 4.45 -31.92 -12.83
N LEU A 231 4.30 -33.14 -13.35
CA LEU A 231 4.89 -33.56 -14.63
C LEU A 231 4.29 -32.79 -15.81
N LEU A 232 2.98 -32.52 -15.80
CA LEU A 232 2.32 -31.73 -16.83
C LEU A 232 2.75 -30.26 -16.78
N VAL A 233 2.83 -29.68 -15.59
CA VAL A 233 3.35 -28.32 -15.36
C VAL A 233 4.79 -28.19 -15.87
N MET A 234 5.65 -29.17 -15.57
CA MET A 234 7.05 -29.17 -16.02
C MET A 234 7.20 -29.26 -17.55
N ASN A 235 6.29 -29.93 -18.26
CA ASN A 235 6.34 -30.13 -19.71
C ASN A 235 5.53 -29.10 -20.52
N SER A 236 4.82 -28.18 -19.87
CA SER A 236 4.00 -27.19 -20.55
C SER A 236 4.82 -25.97 -21.01
N SER A 237 4.67 -25.61 -22.29
CA SER A 237 5.25 -24.38 -22.87
C SER A 237 4.48 -23.12 -22.48
N GLN A 238 3.28 -23.27 -21.91
CA GLN A 238 2.41 -22.17 -21.46
C GLN A 238 2.75 -21.69 -20.03
N VAL A 239 3.58 -22.45 -19.32
CA VAL A 239 4.01 -22.16 -17.94
C VAL A 239 5.37 -21.47 -17.94
N THR A 240 5.63 -20.57 -17.00
CA THR A 240 6.91 -19.85 -16.94
C THR A 240 8.07 -20.79 -16.56
N LEU A 241 9.30 -20.44 -16.93
CA LEU A 241 10.48 -21.26 -16.60
C LEU A 241 10.65 -21.44 -15.08
N SER A 242 10.31 -20.40 -14.29
CA SER A 242 10.40 -20.44 -12.82
C SER A 242 9.46 -21.48 -12.21
N GLU A 243 8.20 -21.52 -12.68
CA GLU A 243 7.20 -22.49 -12.22
C GLU A 243 7.54 -23.93 -12.65
N ARG A 244 8.13 -24.11 -13.84
CA ARG A 244 8.66 -25.42 -14.27
C ARG A 244 9.79 -25.90 -13.36
N ILE A 245 10.69 -25.01 -12.95
CA ILE A 245 11.78 -25.32 -12.01
C ILE A 245 11.22 -25.67 -10.63
N ALA A 246 10.20 -24.96 -10.15
CA ALA A 246 9.53 -25.27 -8.89
C ALA A 246 8.87 -26.66 -8.91
N ALA A 247 8.18 -27.01 -10.00
CA ALA A 247 7.59 -28.33 -10.17
C ALA A 247 8.63 -29.46 -10.22
N ALA A 248 9.75 -29.25 -10.93
CA ALA A 248 10.86 -30.20 -10.97
C ALA A 248 11.47 -30.43 -9.57
N LYS A 249 11.66 -29.36 -8.79
CA LYS A 249 12.15 -29.46 -7.41
C LYS A 249 11.19 -30.26 -6.52
N ALA A 250 9.88 -30.01 -6.62
CA ALA A 250 8.87 -30.75 -5.87
C ALA A 250 8.88 -32.26 -6.21
N LEU A 251 9.07 -32.63 -7.49
CA LEU A 251 9.20 -34.02 -7.91
C LEU A 251 10.45 -34.72 -7.37
N LEU A 252 11.58 -34.00 -7.25
CA LEU A 252 12.81 -34.56 -6.66
C LEU A 252 12.64 -34.84 -5.15
N VAL A 253 11.98 -33.94 -4.43
CA VAL A 253 11.67 -34.12 -3.00
C VAL A 253 10.73 -35.31 -2.80
N ALA A 254 9.66 -35.40 -3.60
CA ALA A 254 8.72 -36.53 -3.53
C ALA A 254 9.37 -37.89 -3.85
N LYS A 255 10.36 -37.91 -4.76
CA LYS A 255 11.14 -39.12 -5.05
C LYS A 255 12.05 -39.52 -3.89
N ALA A 256 12.62 -38.54 -3.18
CA ALA A 256 13.47 -38.80 -2.01
C ALA A 256 12.67 -39.38 -0.83
N THR A 257 11.42 -38.97 -0.64
CA THR A 257 10.56 -39.47 0.44
C THR A 257 10.01 -40.88 0.19
N TYR A 258 9.78 -41.26 -1.07
CA TYR A 258 9.30 -42.62 -1.41
C TYR A 258 10.42 -43.68 -1.50
N GLY A 259 11.69 -43.28 -1.47
CA GLY A 259 12.84 -44.19 -1.54
C GLY A 259 13.33 -44.70 -0.18
N ALA A 260 12.73 -44.28 0.94
CA ALA A 260 13.18 -44.62 2.29
C ALA A 260 12.38 -45.76 2.95
N ASP A 261 11.24 -46.17 2.39
CA ASP A 261 10.35 -47.20 2.96
C ASP A 261 10.35 -48.52 2.14
N GLY A 262 11.34 -48.73 1.28
CA GLY A 262 11.39 -49.86 0.35
C GLY A 262 12.79 -50.39 0.10
N GLU A 263 13.42 -50.93 1.15
CA GLU A 263 14.44 -51.99 1.03
C GLU A 263 14.25 -53.01 2.16
#